data_AF-A0A7C1SR04-F1
#
_entry.id   AF-A0A7C1SR04-F1
#
_cell.length_a   1.000
_cell.length_b   1.000
_cell.length_c   1.000
_cell.angle_alpha   90.00
_cell.angle_beta   90.00
_cell.angle_gamma   90.00
#
_symmetry.space_group_name_H-M   'P 1'
#
loop_
_entity.id
_entity.type
_entity.pdbx_description
1 polymer ?
#
loop_
_entity_poly.entity_id
_entity_poly.type
_entity_poly.pdbx_seq_one_letter_code
_entity_poly.pdbx_strand_id
1 'polypeptide(L)'
;MRLKERGLFVGFLFLIIMGLVMFTPEVSAQNTCSNSSQIILKLSNLSNAHGEWWDGTNYLQEVCYDSIFGVTYGGTNPHDCTGTNNVIDLSGITNAHGEATDQGNYATDVCYGDLSCVQRTGACQGNEQLVLSLSSETNAHLAGDDSYPVNICCSIGVSACTLTDSSWSVSETVEGTSVDLTVEGNNCNGETVSLEIGETDCLIGTCDYGDLDTEDTDELSVSNVSGSFSGTQAVISWTSEWVKDDNNGLFGDDDPEYVFQTTLDSNPSMIIDNSGELKVTPLPPRYCLSVNICEDYYTGLGLVAEDSCNADLCDVAEFSVESINADSSFCEDGDISCLCEWNLLTVSCDSTWTGNATGLCGNDVLDNGEVCDGTNLAGFSCSDFDNLTGTTLLCNSECSGFITSSCTGYSCNDDGVLDNGEACDGANLGGYSCTDFDNFTGGTLGCNSVCDLDTSLCSGGGSSGGFKVGKCTYDEESTDTCADDGFLTFSWTASWTWAEGNEILQNDPANLSSQCVSGQRTVECSAQIPLPFFGFYNVVIALLAIGMIYGIISLRKKRINLGHSK
;
A
#
# COMPACT_ATOMS: atom_id res chain seq x y z
N MET A 1 71.76 -56.58 -19.53
CA MET A 1 72.11 -55.51 -18.58
C MET A 1 71.09 -54.35 -18.59
N ARG A 2 69.77 -54.59 -18.79
CA ARG A 2 68.73 -53.54 -18.90
C ARG A 2 67.45 -53.80 -18.08
N LEU A 3 67.51 -54.71 -17.10
CA LEU A 3 66.37 -55.09 -16.27
C LEU A 3 66.52 -54.68 -14.79
N LYS A 4 67.71 -54.22 -14.37
CA LYS A 4 67.98 -53.83 -12.96
C LYS A 4 67.81 -52.34 -12.68
N GLU A 5 67.76 -51.50 -13.72
CA GLU A 5 67.61 -50.03 -13.58
C GLU A 5 66.14 -49.57 -13.50
N ARG A 6 65.18 -50.39 -13.96
CA ARG A 6 63.75 -50.01 -13.99
C ARG A 6 63.04 -50.18 -12.65
N GLY A 7 63.48 -51.11 -11.79
CA GLY A 7 62.89 -51.31 -10.46
C GLY A 7 63.31 -50.24 -9.45
N LEU A 8 64.55 -49.76 -9.54
CA LEU A 8 65.09 -48.74 -8.65
C LEU A 8 64.46 -47.36 -8.92
N PHE A 9 64.22 -47.03 -10.19
CA PHE A 9 63.62 -45.76 -10.58
C PHE A 9 62.13 -45.67 -10.23
N VAL A 10 61.38 -46.78 -10.35
CA VAL A 10 59.96 -46.82 -9.97
C VAL A 10 59.78 -46.82 -8.45
N GLY A 11 60.66 -47.49 -7.69
CA GLY A 11 60.64 -47.43 -6.23
C GLY A 11 61.01 -46.06 -5.67
N PHE A 12 61.98 -45.36 -6.28
CA PHE A 12 62.38 -44.02 -5.85
C PHE A 12 61.32 -42.96 -6.23
N LEU A 13 60.65 -43.12 -7.38
CA LEU A 13 59.53 -42.26 -7.76
C LEU A 13 58.31 -42.47 -6.86
N PHE A 14 58.04 -43.70 -6.42
CA PHE A 14 56.93 -44.00 -5.50
C PHE A 14 57.19 -43.42 -4.10
N LEU A 15 58.43 -43.45 -3.60
CA LEU A 15 58.81 -42.83 -2.33
C LEU A 15 58.83 -41.30 -2.37
N ILE A 16 59.18 -40.69 -3.51
CA ILE A 16 59.09 -39.24 -3.71
C ILE A 16 57.63 -38.78 -3.81
N ILE A 17 56.77 -39.55 -4.50
CA ILE A 17 55.33 -39.26 -4.59
C ILE A 17 54.65 -39.46 -3.22
N MET A 18 55.04 -40.49 -2.45
CA MET A 18 54.49 -40.72 -1.11
C MET A 18 55.03 -39.74 -0.05
N GLY A 19 56.20 -39.15 -0.28
CA GLY A 19 56.74 -38.04 0.52
C GLY A 19 56.16 -36.67 0.15
N LEU A 20 55.71 -36.47 -1.10
CA LEU A 20 55.03 -35.25 -1.56
C LEU A 20 53.53 -35.22 -1.19
N VAL A 21 52.94 -36.36 -0.84
CA VAL A 21 51.53 -36.46 -0.40
C VAL A 21 51.37 -36.27 1.12
N MET A 22 52.45 -36.17 1.89
CA MET A 22 52.42 -35.91 3.35
C MET A 22 52.85 -34.49 3.75
N PHE A 23 52.92 -33.57 2.79
CA PHE A 23 53.02 -32.13 3.03
C PHE A 23 51.92 -31.40 2.24
N THR A 24 50.67 -31.73 2.49
CA THR A 24 49.66 -30.68 2.42
C THR A 24 49.89 -29.80 3.66
N PRO A 25 50.16 -28.49 3.53
CA PRO A 25 49.88 -27.63 4.67
C PRO A 25 48.42 -27.89 5.01
N GLU A 26 48.13 -28.25 6.25
CA GLU A 26 46.79 -28.09 6.79
C GLU A 26 46.51 -26.59 6.65
N VAL A 27 45.83 -26.22 5.56
CA VAL A 27 45.16 -24.94 5.47
C VAL A 27 44.06 -25.08 6.53
N SER A 28 44.32 -24.56 7.73
CA SER A 28 43.27 -24.29 8.70
C SER A 28 42.18 -23.56 7.93
N ALA A 29 41.01 -24.17 7.79
CA ALA A 29 39.90 -23.56 7.09
C ALA A 29 39.53 -22.30 7.86
N GLN A 30 40.00 -21.15 7.38
CA GLN A 30 39.72 -19.86 7.98
C GLN A 30 38.24 -19.57 7.77
N ASN A 31 37.47 -19.50 8.86
CA ASN A 31 36.08 -19.05 8.77
C ASN A 31 36.08 -17.53 8.59
N THR A 32 35.49 -17.05 7.50
CA THR A 32 35.42 -15.63 7.16
C THR A 32 33.95 -15.29 6.92
N CYS A 33 33.43 -14.26 7.58
CA CYS A 33 32.03 -13.88 7.46
C CYS A 33 31.76 -13.18 6.13
N SER A 34 30.49 -13.08 5.71
CA SER A 34 30.17 -12.41 4.43
C SER A 34 30.58 -10.94 4.39
N ASN A 35 30.54 -10.24 5.53
CA ASN A 35 31.06 -8.89 5.70
C ASN A 35 31.36 -8.59 7.18
N SER A 36 31.94 -7.43 7.47
CA SER A 36 32.38 -7.06 8.82
C SER A 36 31.24 -6.91 9.83
N SER A 37 30.02 -6.59 9.38
CA SER A 37 28.86 -6.48 10.28
C SER A 37 28.33 -7.84 10.72
N GLN A 38 28.83 -8.94 10.13
CA GLN A 38 28.43 -10.31 10.48
C GLN A 38 29.35 -10.98 11.51
N ILE A 39 30.43 -10.31 11.92
CA ILE A 39 31.46 -10.86 12.81
C ILE A 39 31.04 -10.67 14.27
N ILE A 40 30.72 -11.74 15.00
CA ILE A 40 30.39 -11.64 16.44
C ILE A 40 31.65 -11.33 17.27
N LEU A 41 32.70 -12.13 17.08
CA LEU A 41 34.02 -11.95 17.67
C LEU A 41 35.07 -12.74 16.88
N LYS A 42 36.35 -12.59 17.25
CA LYS A 42 37.46 -13.33 16.63
C LYS A 42 38.20 -14.20 17.62
N LEU A 43 38.71 -15.33 17.13
CA LEU A 43 39.43 -16.32 17.92
C LEU A 43 40.87 -16.48 17.44
N SER A 44 41.81 -16.68 18.36
CA SER A 44 43.21 -16.94 17.98
C SER A 44 43.40 -18.28 17.25
N ASN A 45 42.46 -19.22 17.41
CA ASN A 45 42.44 -20.55 16.79
C ASN A 45 41.00 -21.12 16.85
N LEU A 46 40.74 -22.28 16.26
CA LEU A 46 39.43 -22.96 16.32
C LEU A 46 39.14 -23.59 17.69
N SER A 47 40.17 -23.99 18.43
CA SER A 47 40.06 -24.51 19.80
C SER A 47 41.26 -24.08 20.64
N ASN A 48 41.12 -24.12 21.97
CA ASN A 48 42.12 -23.60 22.90
C ASN A 48 42.55 -22.17 22.56
N ALA A 49 41.56 -21.34 22.21
CA ALA A 49 41.76 -20.01 21.68
C ALA A 49 41.58 -18.93 22.75
N HIS A 50 42.18 -17.78 22.49
CA HIS A 50 41.84 -16.52 23.14
C HIS A 50 40.90 -15.71 22.24
N GLY A 51 40.03 -14.93 22.85
CA GLY A 51 39.09 -14.04 22.17
C GLY A 51 39.70 -12.66 21.85
N GLU A 52 39.16 -12.03 20.82
CA GLU A 52 39.38 -10.65 20.42
C GLU A 52 38.06 -10.06 19.93
N TRP A 53 37.91 -8.74 20.09
CA TRP A 53 36.80 -7.99 19.51
C TRP A 53 36.66 -8.19 18.00
N TRP A 54 35.43 -8.01 17.52
CA TRP A 54 35.04 -8.21 16.13
C TRP A 54 35.86 -7.38 15.11
N ASP A 55 36.29 -6.17 15.48
CA ASP A 55 37.09 -5.27 14.64
C ASP A 55 38.61 -5.43 14.84
N GLY A 56 39.01 -6.34 15.74
CA GLY A 56 40.40 -6.68 15.98
C GLY A 56 41.10 -7.24 14.75
N THR A 57 42.42 -7.06 14.71
CA THR A 57 43.27 -7.43 13.55
C THR A 57 44.32 -8.47 13.89
N ASN A 58 44.39 -8.93 15.15
CA ASN A 58 45.39 -9.92 15.56
C ASN A 58 44.96 -11.33 15.16
N TYR A 59 43.65 -11.60 15.14
CA TYR A 59 43.09 -12.91 14.87
C TYR A 59 42.35 -12.98 13.53
N LEU A 60 42.45 -14.14 12.88
CA LEU A 60 41.90 -14.39 11.54
C LEU A 60 40.67 -15.31 11.54
N GLN A 61 40.41 -16.00 12.65
CA GLN A 61 39.29 -16.90 12.79
C GLN A 61 38.07 -16.12 13.24
N GLU A 62 37.06 -16.01 12.40
CA GLU A 62 35.84 -15.24 12.68
C GLU A 62 34.70 -16.15 13.15
N VAL A 63 33.97 -15.71 14.17
CA VAL A 63 32.71 -16.32 14.61
C VAL A 63 31.58 -15.53 13.94
N CYS A 64 30.87 -16.16 13.01
CA CYS A 64 30.01 -15.46 12.05
C CYS A 64 28.53 -15.74 12.29
N TYR A 65 27.74 -14.68 12.45
CA TYR A 65 26.29 -14.78 12.63
C TYR A 65 25.62 -15.50 11.46
N ASP A 66 25.91 -15.07 10.23
CA ASP A 66 25.33 -15.62 9.00
C ASP A 66 25.61 -17.10 8.79
N SER A 67 26.80 -17.56 9.17
CA SER A 67 27.21 -18.95 9.05
C SER A 67 26.57 -19.84 10.12
N ILE A 68 26.35 -19.30 11.32
CA ILE A 68 25.73 -20.05 12.44
C ILE A 68 24.22 -20.17 12.23
N PHE A 69 23.56 -19.09 11.82
CA PHE A 69 22.09 -19.04 11.75
C PHE A 69 21.53 -19.16 10.33
N GLY A 70 22.37 -19.14 9.30
CA GLY A 70 21.96 -19.26 7.90
C GLY A 70 21.26 -18.02 7.33
N VAL A 71 21.26 -16.90 8.06
CA VAL A 71 20.63 -15.62 7.68
C VAL A 71 21.55 -14.44 8.01
N THR A 72 21.52 -13.37 7.22
CA THR A 72 22.33 -12.17 7.47
C THR A 72 21.63 -11.21 8.43
N TYR A 73 22.36 -10.65 9.40
CA TYR A 73 21.84 -9.58 10.25
C TYR A 73 21.71 -8.26 9.46
N GLY A 74 20.51 -7.68 9.41
CA GLY A 74 20.19 -6.47 8.64
C GLY A 74 20.09 -5.17 9.45
N GLY A 75 20.23 -5.22 10.78
CA GLY A 75 20.12 -4.05 11.64
C GLY A 75 21.36 -3.14 11.63
N THR A 76 21.24 -1.94 12.18
CA THR A 76 22.37 -1.00 12.35
C THR A 76 23.11 -1.26 13.66
N ASN A 77 24.43 -1.10 13.66
CA ASN A 77 25.30 -1.26 14.84
C ASN A 77 25.10 -2.60 15.60
N PRO A 78 25.37 -3.75 14.97
CA PRO A 78 25.19 -5.06 15.62
C PRO A 78 25.95 -5.18 16.95
N HIS A 79 27.02 -4.44 17.19
CA HIS A 79 27.85 -4.61 18.40
C HIS A 79 27.41 -3.76 19.60
N ASP A 80 26.34 -2.98 19.49
CA ASP A 80 25.85 -2.17 20.59
C ASP A 80 25.17 -3.06 21.66
N CYS A 81 25.63 -2.94 22.91
CA CYS A 81 25.06 -3.67 24.04
C CYS A 81 23.75 -3.05 24.51
N THR A 82 22.64 -3.80 24.39
CA THR A 82 21.29 -3.38 24.84
C THR A 82 20.92 -3.91 26.23
N GLY A 83 21.80 -4.75 26.80
CA GLY A 83 21.57 -5.46 28.07
C GLY A 83 20.84 -6.80 27.93
N THR A 84 20.23 -7.07 26.77
CA THR A 84 19.59 -8.37 26.48
C THR A 84 20.34 -9.19 25.43
N ASN A 85 21.29 -8.57 24.72
CA ASN A 85 22.01 -9.17 23.59
C ASN A 85 23.48 -9.52 23.88
N ASN A 86 23.82 -9.74 25.15
CA ASN A 86 25.17 -10.16 25.54
C ASN A 86 25.40 -11.63 25.17
N VAL A 87 26.48 -11.91 24.44
CA VAL A 87 26.87 -13.24 23.98
C VAL A 87 27.87 -13.87 24.96
N ILE A 88 28.90 -13.12 25.36
CA ILE A 88 30.00 -13.57 26.22
C ILE A 88 30.77 -12.37 26.77
N ASP A 89 31.39 -12.51 27.95
CA ASP A 89 32.30 -11.48 28.48
C ASP A 89 33.78 -11.89 28.31
N LEU A 90 34.62 -10.94 27.91
CA LEU A 90 36.05 -11.13 27.68
C LEU A 90 36.90 -10.39 28.71
N SER A 91 38.03 -10.97 29.12
CA SER A 91 38.95 -10.33 30.07
C SER A 91 39.66 -9.08 29.53
N GLY A 92 39.51 -8.79 28.22
CA GLY A 92 40.01 -7.60 27.53
C GLY A 92 39.61 -7.62 26.05
N ILE A 93 40.04 -6.61 25.29
CA ILE A 93 39.66 -6.46 23.87
C ILE A 93 40.40 -7.41 22.91
N THR A 94 41.51 -8.01 23.35
CA THR A 94 42.32 -8.95 22.57
C THR A 94 43.13 -9.84 23.52
N ASN A 95 43.56 -11.01 23.05
CA ASN A 95 44.25 -12.01 23.88
C ASN A 95 43.52 -12.29 25.19
N ALA A 96 42.19 -12.35 25.10
CA ALA A 96 41.30 -12.44 26.25
C ALA A 96 40.88 -13.87 26.53
N HIS A 97 40.70 -14.15 27.82
CA HIS A 97 39.95 -15.31 28.27
C HIS A 97 38.46 -14.95 28.28
N GLY A 98 37.59 -15.94 28.14
CA GLY A 98 36.15 -15.76 28.15
C GLY A 98 35.52 -16.16 29.48
N GLU A 99 34.34 -15.62 29.76
CA GLU A 99 33.44 -16.09 30.82
C GLU A 99 31.98 -15.98 30.39
N ALA A 100 31.14 -16.84 30.97
CA ALA A 100 29.71 -16.79 30.73
C ALA A 100 29.08 -15.48 31.25
N THR A 101 28.01 -15.04 30.60
CA THR A 101 27.36 -13.73 30.81
C THR A 101 26.74 -13.52 32.19
N ASP A 102 26.65 -14.56 33.02
CA ASP A 102 26.10 -14.51 34.38
C ASP A 102 27.18 -14.37 35.48
N GLN A 103 28.46 -14.31 35.11
CA GLN A 103 29.57 -14.25 36.07
C GLN A 103 29.93 -12.82 36.50
N GLY A 104 29.93 -11.87 35.57
CA GLY A 104 30.13 -10.44 35.83
C GLY A 104 31.50 -10.06 36.41
N ASN A 105 32.56 -10.82 36.16
CA ASN A 105 33.92 -10.49 36.58
C ASN A 105 34.68 -9.65 35.54
N TYR A 106 34.31 -9.77 34.28
CA TYR A 106 34.93 -9.12 33.14
C TYR A 106 34.06 -7.95 32.67
N ALA A 107 34.71 -6.85 32.27
CA ALA A 107 34.04 -5.61 31.89
C ALA A 107 33.96 -5.41 30.37
N THR A 108 34.37 -6.41 29.58
CA THR A 108 34.40 -6.33 28.13
C THR A 108 33.33 -7.25 27.56
N ASP A 109 32.12 -6.73 27.43
CA ASP A 109 30.97 -7.49 26.96
C ASP A 109 31.04 -7.63 25.43
N VAL A 110 30.77 -8.82 24.91
CA VAL A 110 30.59 -9.07 23.48
C VAL A 110 29.10 -9.18 23.23
N CYS A 111 28.52 -8.10 22.72
CA CYS A 111 27.10 -8.05 22.37
C CYS A 111 26.90 -8.18 20.87
N TYR A 112 25.76 -8.75 20.47
CA TYR A 112 25.46 -8.87 19.06
C TYR A 112 23.95 -8.82 18.76
N GLY A 113 23.55 -7.73 18.10
CA GLY A 113 22.31 -7.53 17.38
C GLY A 113 21.10 -7.97 18.19
N ASP A 114 20.41 -8.95 17.64
CA ASP A 114 19.20 -9.56 18.15
C ASP A 114 19.43 -10.88 18.90
N LEU A 115 20.68 -11.28 19.16
CA LEU A 115 20.94 -12.57 19.80
C LEU A 115 20.46 -12.60 21.25
N SER A 116 19.79 -13.68 21.63
CA SER A 116 19.49 -14.02 23.03
C SER A 116 20.27 -15.28 23.39
N CYS A 117 21.27 -15.12 24.26
CA CYS A 117 22.25 -16.16 24.59
C CYS A 117 22.10 -16.68 26.02
N VAL A 118 22.30 -17.99 26.18
CA VAL A 118 22.31 -18.69 27.46
C VAL A 118 23.47 -19.66 27.52
N GLN A 119 24.09 -19.80 28.69
CA GLN A 119 25.10 -20.84 28.90
C GLN A 119 24.47 -22.20 29.22
N ARG A 120 25.06 -23.28 28.69
CA ARG A 120 24.60 -24.66 28.93
C ARG A 120 25.76 -25.61 29.17
N THR A 121 25.60 -26.52 30.13
CA THR A 121 26.56 -27.62 30.42
C THR A 121 26.34 -28.85 29.53
N GLY A 122 25.65 -28.69 28.41
CA GLY A 122 25.27 -29.70 27.43
C GLY A 122 24.89 -29.06 26.10
N ALA A 123 24.31 -29.83 25.18
CA ALA A 123 23.91 -29.32 23.86
C ALA A 123 22.87 -28.19 23.96
N CYS A 124 22.87 -27.30 22.96
CA CYS A 124 21.86 -26.26 22.78
C CYS A 124 20.46 -26.87 22.62
N GLN A 125 19.43 -26.11 23.02
CA GLN A 125 18.05 -26.61 23.08
C GLN A 125 17.11 -25.79 22.19
N GLY A 126 16.04 -26.41 21.70
CA GLY A 126 15.01 -25.72 20.94
C GLY A 126 15.56 -25.11 19.64
N ASN A 127 15.40 -23.80 19.48
CA ASN A 127 15.85 -23.00 18.34
C ASN A 127 17.26 -22.40 18.52
N GLU A 128 17.94 -22.70 19.63
CA GLU A 128 19.28 -22.20 19.88
C GLU A 128 20.33 -22.88 18.99
N GLN A 129 21.30 -22.10 18.54
CA GLN A 129 22.50 -22.57 17.87
C GLN A 129 23.73 -22.39 18.77
N LEU A 130 24.70 -23.28 18.61
CA LEU A 130 25.99 -23.15 19.29
C LEU A 130 26.79 -22.04 18.64
N VAL A 131 27.17 -21.03 19.43
CA VAL A 131 28.07 -19.95 18.96
C VAL A 131 29.52 -20.29 19.25
N LEU A 132 29.82 -20.75 20.47
CA LEU A 132 31.14 -21.19 20.91
C LEU A 132 31.04 -21.99 22.22
N SER A 133 32.12 -22.63 22.63
CA SER A 133 32.24 -23.28 23.94
C SER A 133 33.42 -22.77 24.77
N LEU A 134 33.30 -22.89 26.10
CA LEU A 134 34.24 -22.43 27.10
C LEU A 134 34.74 -23.57 27.98
N SER A 135 36.05 -23.60 28.21
CA SER A 135 36.69 -24.64 29.05
C SER A 135 36.23 -24.63 30.51
N SER A 136 35.66 -23.53 30.99
CA SER A 136 35.06 -23.32 32.32
C SER A 136 34.09 -22.13 32.28
N GLU A 137 33.37 -21.84 33.37
CA GLU A 137 32.41 -20.71 33.41
C GLU A 137 33.11 -19.34 33.42
N THR A 138 34.35 -19.26 33.92
CA THR A 138 35.17 -18.04 33.91
C THR A 138 36.65 -18.37 33.69
N ASN A 139 37.44 -17.37 33.28
CA ASN A 139 38.85 -17.51 32.93
C ASN A 139 39.11 -18.64 31.92
N ALA A 140 38.18 -18.81 30.98
CA ALA A 140 38.13 -19.94 30.09
C ALA A 140 38.83 -19.67 28.76
N HIS A 141 39.36 -20.74 28.18
CA HIS A 141 39.74 -20.76 26.78
C HIS A 141 38.49 -21.03 25.92
N LEU A 142 38.49 -20.50 24.71
CA LEU A 142 37.36 -20.56 23.79
C LEU A 142 37.59 -21.63 22.72
N ALA A 143 36.52 -22.21 22.21
CA ALA A 143 36.50 -23.01 20.99
C ALA A 143 35.28 -22.65 20.14
N GLY A 144 35.43 -22.64 18.81
CA GLY A 144 34.34 -22.36 17.86
C GLY A 144 33.43 -23.57 17.58
N ASP A 145 33.52 -24.61 18.40
CA ASP A 145 32.74 -25.85 18.34
C ASP A 145 32.37 -26.30 19.77
N ASP A 146 31.86 -27.52 19.94
CA ASP A 146 31.45 -28.10 21.23
C ASP A 146 32.60 -28.82 21.98
N SER A 147 33.86 -28.48 21.69
CA SER A 147 35.04 -29.10 22.31
C SER A 147 35.10 -28.94 23.84
N TYR A 148 34.40 -27.97 24.41
CA TYR A 148 34.43 -27.64 25.83
C TYR A 148 33.07 -27.79 26.53
N PRO A 149 33.05 -27.98 27.87
CA PRO A 149 31.84 -28.38 28.58
C PRO A 149 30.80 -27.26 28.79
N VAL A 150 31.15 -25.99 28.59
CA VAL A 150 30.22 -24.85 28.75
C VAL A 150 29.92 -24.27 27.37
N ASN A 151 28.76 -24.58 26.82
CA ASN A 151 28.32 -24.09 25.52
C ASN A 151 27.60 -22.74 25.67
N ILE A 152 27.94 -21.78 24.80
CA ILE A 152 27.20 -20.55 24.61
C ILE A 152 26.19 -20.77 23.49
N CYS A 153 24.93 -20.93 23.88
CA CYS A 153 23.82 -21.24 23.00
C CYS A 153 22.98 -19.99 22.80
N CYS A 154 22.86 -19.54 21.55
CA CYS A 154 22.14 -18.33 21.22
C CYS A 154 20.99 -18.63 20.28
N SER A 155 19.87 -17.95 20.47
CA SER A 155 18.78 -17.89 19.50
C SER A 155 18.77 -16.51 18.86
N ILE A 156 18.33 -16.43 17.61
CA ILE A 156 17.95 -15.14 17.03
C ILE A 156 16.71 -14.68 17.79
N GLY A 157 16.83 -13.57 18.51
CA GLY A 157 15.70 -12.83 19.04
C GLY A 157 15.02 -12.13 17.87
N VAL A 158 14.33 -12.90 17.02
CA VAL A 158 13.39 -12.32 16.08
C VAL A 158 12.52 -11.37 16.89
N SER A 159 12.54 -10.08 16.57
CA SER A 159 11.54 -9.17 17.10
C SER A 159 10.21 -9.83 16.80
N ALA A 160 9.51 -10.26 17.85
CA ALA A 160 8.29 -11.04 17.73
C ALA A 160 7.38 -10.33 16.72
N CYS A 161 6.69 -11.08 15.86
CA CYS A 161 5.72 -10.50 14.94
C CYS A 161 4.82 -9.54 15.72
N THR A 162 4.72 -8.30 15.25
CA THR A 162 3.83 -7.29 15.81
C THR A 162 2.84 -6.88 14.75
N LEU A 163 1.55 -7.17 14.98
CA LEU A 163 0.47 -6.64 14.16
C LEU A 163 0.42 -5.12 14.32
N THR A 164 0.19 -4.39 13.22
CA THR A 164 0.22 -2.93 13.21
C THR A 164 -1.07 -2.29 12.75
N ASP A 165 -1.77 -2.92 11.81
CA ASP A 165 -2.98 -2.36 11.22
C ASP A 165 -3.85 -3.44 10.59
N SER A 166 -5.15 -3.16 10.49
CA SER A 166 -6.11 -3.99 9.75
C SER A 166 -7.02 -3.09 8.91
N SER A 167 -7.42 -3.56 7.73
CA SER A 167 -8.31 -2.80 6.85
C SER A 167 -9.11 -3.66 5.89
N TRP A 168 -10.26 -3.14 5.50
CA TRP A 168 -11.04 -3.62 4.36
C TRP A 168 -10.54 -3.00 3.05
N SER A 169 -10.66 -3.74 1.95
CA SER A 169 -10.36 -3.21 0.60
C SER A 169 -11.31 -2.11 0.11
N VAL A 170 -12.53 -2.04 0.68
CA VAL A 170 -13.59 -1.07 0.39
C VAL A 170 -14.36 -0.76 1.67
N SER A 171 -15.07 0.37 1.72
CA SER A 171 -15.94 0.75 2.85
C SER A 171 -17.41 0.40 2.65
N GLU A 172 -17.81 0.12 1.41
CA GLU A 172 -19.19 -0.26 1.05
C GLU A 172 -19.16 -1.31 -0.07
N THR A 173 -20.10 -2.26 -0.05
CA THR A 173 -20.26 -3.26 -1.12
C THR A 173 -21.67 -3.85 -1.15
N VAL A 174 -22.00 -4.55 -2.23
CA VAL A 174 -23.20 -5.41 -2.30
C VAL A 174 -22.88 -6.84 -1.87
N GLU A 175 -23.87 -7.56 -1.34
CA GLU A 175 -23.80 -9.00 -1.05
C GLU A 175 -23.23 -9.82 -2.21
N GLY A 176 -22.40 -10.83 -1.89
CA GLY A 176 -21.80 -11.75 -2.85
C GLY A 176 -20.52 -11.22 -3.52
N THR A 177 -20.03 -10.06 -3.10
CA THR A 177 -18.80 -9.46 -3.61
C THR A 177 -17.60 -9.96 -2.82
N SER A 178 -16.49 -10.23 -3.50
CA SER A 178 -15.24 -10.58 -2.83
C SER A 178 -14.56 -9.32 -2.29
N VAL A 179 -14.39 -9.25 -0.97
CA VAL A 179 -13.71 -8.16 -0.26
C VAL A 179 -12.42 -8.71 0.34
N ASP A 180 -11.32 -7.98 0.22
CA ASP A 180 -10.06 -8.37 0.85
C ASP A 180 -9.94 -7.73 2.24
N LEU A 181 -9.62 -8.57 3.23
CA LEU A 181 -9.23 -8.20 4.59
C LEU A 181 -7.70 -8.22 4.63
N THR A 182 -7.11 -7.05 4.85
CA THR A 182 -5.66 -6.86 4.89
C THR A 182 -5.21 -6.65 6.32
N VAL A 183 -4.19 -7.40 6.74
CA VAL A 183 -3.51 -7.26 8.03
C VAL A 183 -2.07 -6.89 7.77
N GLU A 184 -1.59 -5.82 8.40
CA GLU A 184 -0.20 -5.39 8.35
C GLU A 184 0.54 -5.78 9.63
N GLY A 185 1.83 -6.09 9.50
CA GLY A 185 2.67 -6.41 10.64
C GLY A 185 4.16 -6.36 10.35
N ASN A 186 4.93 -6.13 11.40
CA ASN A 186 6.39 -6.12 11.35
C ASN A 186 6.96 -7.47 11.78
N ASN A 187 7.90 -8.00 11.00
CA ASN A 187 8.57 -9.30 11.25
C ASN A 187 7.59 -10.48 11.27
N CYS A 188 6.51 -10.40 10.51
CA CYS A 188 5.45 -11.40 10.50
C CYS A 188 5.57 -12.41 9.35
N ASN A 189 6.57 -12.30 8.46
CA ASN A 189 6.67 -13.16 7.28
C ASN A 189 6.62 -14.66 7.65
N GLY A 190 5.63 -15.37 7.13
CA GLY A 190 5.40 -16.80 7.41
C GLY A 190 4.58 -17.11 8.67
N GLU A 191 4.20 -16.10 9.47
CA GLU A 191 3.25 -16.24 10.56
C GLU A 191 1.82 -16.39 10.03
N THR A 192 0.94 -16.92 10.87
CA THR A 192 -0.49 -17.09 10.57
C THR A 192 -1.35 -16.28 11.51
N VAL A 193 -2.47 -15.78 10.98
CA VAL A 193 -3.45 -14.99 11.71
C VAL A 193 -4.84 -15.59 11.54
N SER A 194 -5.61 -15.47 12.61
CA SER A 194 -7.04 -15.80 12.65
C SER A 194 -7.82 -14.49 12.75
N LEU A 195 -8.82 -14.32 11.88
CA LEU A 195 -9.69 -13.15 11.85
C LEU A 195 -11.11 -13.59 12.18
N GLU A 196 -11.76 -12.83 13.04
CA GLU A 196 -13.17 -12.99 13.38
C GLU A 196 -13.91 -11.74 12.89
N ILE A 197 -14.88 -11.96 12.02
CA ILE A 197 -15.75 -10.95 11.42
C ILE A 197 -17.02 -10.92 12.25
N GLY A 198 -17.46 -9.72 12.61
CA GLY A 198 -18.70 -9.53 13.33
C GLY A 198 -19.45 -8.30 12.87
N GLU A 199 -20.75 -8.35 13.10
CA GLU A 199 -21.70 -7.28 12.90
C GLU A 199 -21.69 -6.39 14.18
N THR A 200 -21.85 -5.07 14.03
CA THR A 200 -21.85 -4.14 15.15
C THR A 200 -22.85 -2.99 14.96
N ASP A 201 -23.65 -2.74 16.00
CA ASP A 201 -24.52 -1.57 16.11
C ASP A 201 -23.72 -0.27 16.32
N CYS A 202 -23.33 0.42 15.25
CA CYS A 202 -22.54 1.64 15.36
C CYS A 202 -23.34 2.82 15.93
N LEU A 203 -23.20 3.11 17.23
CA LEU A 203 -23.67 4.38 17.81
C LEU A 203 -22.77 5.54 17.31
N ILE A 204 -23.37 6.64 16.82
CA ILE A 204 -22.73 7.91 16.40
C ILE A 204 -21.23 8.01 16.83
N GLY A 205 -20.32 7.61 15.95
CA GLY A 205 -18.88 7.49 16.29
C GLY A 205 -18.17 6.39 15.51
N THR A 206 -16.94 6.05 15.95
CA THR A 206 -16.12 4.97 15.39
C THR A 206 -16.70 3.61 15.80
N CYS A 207 -16.93 2.71 14.83
CA CYS A 207 -17.30 1.32 15.09
C CYS A 207 -16.12 0.56 15.72
N ASP A 208 -16.37 -0.11 16.85
CA ASP A 208 -15.38 -0.90 17.60
C ASP A 208 -15.87 -2.35 17.66
N TYR A 209 -14.97 -3.30 17.44
CA TYR A 209 -15.25 -4.73 17.61
C TYR A 209 -15.69 -5.10 19.03
N GLY A 210 -15.50 -4.22 20.02
CA GLY A 210 -16.06 -4.40 21.36
C GLY A 210 -17.60 -4.37 21.44
N ASP A 211 -18.26 -3.79 20.44
CA ASP A 211 -19.70 -3.52 20.41
C ASP A 211 -20.47 -4.48 19.48
N LEU A 212 -20.03 -5.75 19.39
CA LEU A 212 -20.67 -6.77 18.55
C LEU A 212 -22.14 -7.00 18.89
N ASP A 213 -23.00 -7.04 17.87
CA ASP A 213 -24.28 -7.74 17.99
C ASP A 213 -24.06 -9.23 17.71
N THR A 214 -24.07 -10.01 18.80
CA THR A 214 -23.89 -11.46 18.72
C THR A 214 -25.07 -12.17 18.07
N GLU A 215 -26.28 -11.61 18.07
CA GLU A 215 -27.44 -12.23 17.42
C GLU A 215 -27.24 -12.22 15.90
N ASP A 216 -26.85 -11.09 15.33
CA ASP A 216 -26.68 -10.92 13.88
C ASP A 216 -25.35 -11.51 13.39
N THR A 217 -24.29 -11.41 14.20
CA THR A 217 -23.01 -12.09 13.92
C THR A 217 -23.18 -13.61 13.83
N ASP A 218 -24.04 -14.22 14.65
CA ASP A 218 -24.31 -15.66 14.64
C ASP A 218 -25.06 -16.13 13.37
N GLU A 219 -25.67 -15.20 12.61
CA GLU A 219 -26.35 -15.50 11.35
C GLU A 219 -25.39 -15.58 10.15
N LEU A 220 -24.17 -15.05 10.27
CA LEU A 220 -23.15 -15.10 9.24
C LEU A 220 -22.74 -16.54 8.91
N SER A 221 -22.67 -16.87 7.63
CA SER A 221 -22.28 -18.20 7.17
C SER A 221 -20.77 -18.43 7.34
N VAL A 222 -19.97 -17.36 7.25
CA VAL A 222 -18.52 -17.36 7.51
C VAL A 222 -18.15 -16.12 8.33
N SER A 223 -18.07 -16.29 9.66
CA SER A 223 -17.56 -15.28 10.60
C SER A 223 -16.09 -15.47 10.98
N ASN A 224 -15.45 -16.55 10.55
CA ASN A 224 -14.07 -16.87 10.94
C ASN A 224 -13.24 -17.22 9.72
N VAL A 225 -12.17 -16.46 9.47
CA VAL A 225 -11.23 -16.69 8.37
C VAL A 225 -9.80 -16.71 8.88
N SER A 226 -8.87 -17.26 8.10
CA SER A 226 -7.45 -17.30 8.49
C SER A 226 -6.56 -17.05 7.28
N GLY A 227 -5.40 -16.46 7.55
CA GLY A 227 -4.43 -16.07 6.53
C GLY A 227 -3.00 -16.32 6.97
N SER A 228 -2.07 -16.15 6.05
CA SER A 228 -0.64 -16.22 6.33
C SER A 228 0.04 -14.99 5.76
N PHE A 229 1.02 -14.47 6.52
CA PHE A 229 1.81 -13.33 6.09
C PHE A 229 2.77 -13.71 4.97
N SER A 230 2.80 -12.88 3.92
CA SER A 230 3.85 -12.82 2.91
C SER A 230 4.55 -11.47 3.01
N GLY A 231 5.78 -11.47 3.51
CA GLY A 231 6.48 -10.24 3.88
C GLY A 231 5.84 -9.58 5.10
N THR A 232 5.28 -8.38 4.91
CA THR A 232 4.70 -7.54 5.98
C THR A 232 3.17 -7.54 5.99
N GLN A 233 2.52 -8.28 5.09
CA GLN A 233 1.06 -8.30 4.98
C GLN A 233 0.51 -9.72 4.89
N ALA A 234 -0.68 -9.93 5.47
CA ALA A 234 -1.56 -11.05 5.19
C ALA A 234 -2.84 -10.52 4.55
N VAL A 235 -3.20 -11.05 3.39
CA VAL A 235 -4.42 -10.64 2.65
C VAL A 235 -5.33 -11.86 2.53
N ILE A 236 -6.57 -11.72 3.00
CA ILE A 236 -7.57 -12.78 3.05
C ILE A 236 -8.81 -12.30 2.32
N SER A 237 -9.31 -13.07 1.35
CA SER A 237 -10.57 -12.72 0.68
C SER A 237 -11.76 -13.33 1.42
N TRP A 238 -12.76 -12.52 1.67
CA TRP A 238 -14.08 -12.91 2.19
C TRP A 238 -15.16 -12.54 1.17
N THR A 239 -16.24 -13.31 1.10
CA THR A 239 -17.38 -12.98 0.24
C THR A 239 -18.43 -12.31 1.11
N SER A 240 -18.80 -11.08 0.79
CA SER A 240 -19.77 -10.32 1.57
C SER A 240 -21.11 -11.03 1.65
N GLU A 241 -21.71 -11.01 2.83
CA GLU A 241 -23.04 -11.53 3.10
C GLU A 241 -23.89 -10.39 3.64
N TRP A 242 -25.17 -10.34 3.25
CA TRP A 242 -26.10 -9.41 3.84
C TRP A 242 -26.94 -10.17 4.86
N VAL A 243 -26.72 -9.85 6.13
CA VAL A 243 -27.57 -10.25 7.24
C VAL A 243 -28.42 -9.04 7.57
N LYS A 244 -29.73 -9.24 7.71
CA LYS A 244 -30.62 -8.13 8.05
C LYS A 244 -30.28 -7.67 9.46
N ASP A 245 -29.95 -6.40 9.63
CA ASP A 245 -29.83 -5.80 10.94
C ASP A 245 -31.25 -5.51 11.47
N ASP A 246 -31.72 -6.32 12.42
CA ASP A 246 -33.03 -6.17 13.05
C ASP A 246 -32.96 -5.30 14.33
N ASN A 247 -31.76 -4.84 14.73
CA ASN A 247 -31.46 -4.23 16.04
C ASN A 247 -30.75 -2.86 16.02
N ASN A 248 -30.45 -2.29 14.84
CA ASN A 248 -29.78 -1.02 14.43
C ASN A 248 -29.79 0.25 15.32
N GLY A 249 -29.84 0.14 16.64
CA GLY A 249 -29.96 1.26 17.57
C GLY A 249 -31.18 2.16 17.31
N LEU A 250 -31.06 3.43 17.68
CA LEU A 250 -32.17 4.41 17.54
C LEU A 250 -32.14 5.17 16.20
N PHE A 251 -31.05 5.02 15.43
CA PHE A 251 -30.72 5.83 14.25
C PHE A 251 -29.93 5.08 13.15
N GLY A 252 -29.66 3.78 13.29
CA GLY A 252 -29.03 2.98 12.25
C GLY A 252 -30.01 2.66 11.13
N ASP A 253 -29.47 2.21 10.00
CA ASP A 253 -30.26 1.70 8.89
C ASP A 253 -30.30 0.16 8.90
N ASP A 254 -31.03 -0.48 7.99
CA ASP A 254 -31.24 -1.94 8.03
C ASP A 254 -30.05 -2.72 7.41
N ASP A 255 -29.00 -2.03 6.94
CA ASP A 255 -27.82 -2.66 6.34
C ASP A 255 -26.77 -2.95 7.42
N PRO A 256 -26.16 -4.16 7.43
CA PRO A 256 -25.19 -4.55 8.44
C PRO A 256 -23.87 -3.79 8.31
N GLU A 257 -23.29 -3.45 9.46
CA GLU A 257 -21.98 -2.83 9.60
C GLU A 257 -20.94 -3.85 10.09
N TYR A 258 -20.09 -4.33 9.19
CA TYR A 258 -19.08 -5.34 9.56
C TYR A 258 -17.76 -4.73 10.00
N VAL A 259 -17.23 -5.30 11.08
CA VAL A 259 -15.88 -5.09 11.61
C VAL A 259 -15.18 -6.44 11.75
N PHE A 260 -13.84 -6.45 11.83
CA PHE A 260 -13.11 -7.67 12.17
C PHE A 260 -11.97 -7.44 13.15
N GLN A 261 -11.79 -8.45 14.01
CA GLN A 261 -10.67 -8.58 14.91
C GLN A 261 -9.66 -9.59 14.35
N THR A 262 -8.37 -9.26 14.45
CA THR A 262 -7.28 -10.16 14.06
C THR A 262 -6.48 -10.60 15.28
N THR A 263 -6.25 -11.90 15.39
CA THR A 263 -5.37 -12.52 16.41
C THR A 263 -4.18 -13.19 15.75
N LEU A 264 -2.98 -12.98 16.29
CA LEU A 264 -1.77 -13.69 15.87
C LEU A 264 -1.73 -15.10 16.47
N ASP A 265 -1.63 -16.14 15.63
CA ASP A 265 -1.74 -17.53 16.09
C ASP A 265 -0.57 -17.95 17.01
N SER A 266 0.64 -17.44 16.75
CA SER A 266 1.83 -17.71 17.56
C SER A 266 1.84 -16.96 18.89
N ASN A 267 1.06 -15.89 19.02
CA ASN A 267 0.87 -15.13 20.25
C ASN A 267 -0.58 -14.64 20.39
N PRO A 268 -1.49 -15.49 20.92
CA PRO A 268 -2.92 -15.17 21.00
C PRO A 268 -3.28 -13.97 21.89
N SER A 269 -2.31 -13.39 22.62
CA SER A 269 -2.50 -12.13 23.37
C SER A 269 -2.33 -10.89 22.48
N MET A 270 -1.84 -11.05 21.24
CA MET A 270 -1.67 -9.97 20.29
C MET A 270 -2.89 -9.92 19.37
N ILE A 271 -3.65 -8.85 19.56
CA ILE A 271 -4.94 -8.64 18.92
C ILE A 271 -4.98 -7.20 18.41
N ILE A 272 -5.54 -7.00 17.22
CA ILE A 272 -5.94 -5.70 16.68
C ILE A 272 -7.38 -5.78 16.16
N ASP A 273 -8.13 -4.71 16.30
CA ASP A 273 -9.57 -4.61 16.01
C ASP A 273 -9.91 -3.33 15.22
N ASN A 274 -8.90 -2.67 14.67
CA ASN A 274 -9.03 -1.36 14.04
C ASN A 274 -9.33 -1.43 12.53
N SER A 275 -10.09 -2.43 12.10
CA SER A 275 -10.39 -2.72 10.69
C SER A 275 -11.11 -1.60 9.93
N GLY A 276 -11.73 -0.68 10.66
CA GLY A 276 -12.76 0.19 10.11
C GLY A 276 -14.04 -0.58 9.82
N GLU A 277 -14.98 0.07 9.16
CA GLU A 277 -16.31 -0.45 8.91
C GLU A 277 -16.46 -0.84 7.43
N LEU A 278 -17.17 -1.93 7.19
CA LEU A 278 -17.66 -2.33 5.88
C LEU A 278 -19.18 -2.40 5.92
N LYS A 279 -19.83 -1.50 5.19
CA LYS A 279 -21.27 -1.56 4.96
C LYS A 279 -21.61 -2.52 3.82
N VAL A 280 -22.56 -3.44 4.04
CA VAL A 280 -23.01 -4.35 2.98
C VAL A 280 -24.47 -4.10 2.69
N THR A 281 -24.84 -3.92 1.42
CA THR A 281 -26.24 -3.81 1.00
C THR A 281 -26.72 -5.12 0.36
N PRO A 282 -28.03 -5.43 0.38
CA PRO A 282 -28.52 -6.70 -0.14
C PRO A 282 -28.31 -6.77 -1.66
N LEU A 283 -28.04 -7.96 -2.20
CA LEU A 283 -27.94 -8.07 -3.66
C LEU A 283 -29.30 -7.71 -4.27
N PRO A 284 -29.39 -6.65 -5.10
CA PRO A 284 -30.67 -6.30 -5.69
C PRO A 284 -31.15 -7.49 -6.53
N PRO A 285 -32.44 -7.84 -6.48
CA PRO A 285 -32.99 -8.93 -7.26
C PRO A 285 -32.55 -8.83 -8.72
N ARG A 286 -32.20 -9.93 -9.39
CA ARG A 286 -31.63 -9.91 -10.76
C ARG A 286 -32.43 -9.10 -11.80
N TYR A 287 -33.71 -8.82 -11.55
CA TYR A 287 -34.53 -7.97 -12.42
C TYR A 287 -34.26 -6.47 -12.23
N CYS A 288 -33.76 -6.03 -11.07
CA CYS A 288 -33.39 -4.64 -10.79
C CYS A 288 -32.19 -4.15 -11.62
N LEU A 289 -31.35 -5.05 -12.15
CA LEU A 289 -30.27 -4.67 -13.10
C LEU A 289 -30.77 -4.01 -14.38
N SER A 290 -32.07 -4.13 -14.67
CA SER A 290 -32.73 -3.47 -15.81
C SER A 290 -33.74 -2.41 -15.38
N VAL A 291 -33.79 -2.07 -14.09
CA VAL A 291 -34.73 -1.10 -13.51
C VAL A 291 -33.93 0.06 -12.93
N ASN A 292 -33.94 1.21 -13.60
CA ASN A 292 -33.26 2.44 -13.15
C ASN A 292 -34.26 3.54 -12.78
N ILE A 293 -35.49 3.46 -13.30
CA ILE A 293 -36.61 4.35 -12.98
C ILE A 293 -37.90 3.54 -12.83
N CYS A 294 -38.95 4.11 -12.22
CA CYS A 294 -40.25 3.48 -12.01
C CYS A 294 -40.78 2.90 -13.34
N GLU A 295 -40.64 3.65 -14.45
CA GLU A 295 -41.09 3.21 -15.77
C GLU A 295 -40.45 1.89 -16.22
N ASP A 296 -39.23 1.57 -15.75
CA ASP A 296 -38.49 0.36 -16.12
C ASP A 296 -39.05 -0.91 -15.46
N TYR A 297 -39.86 -0.81 -14.39
CA TYR A 297 -40.64 -1.96 -13.89
C TYR A 297 -41.57 -2.52 -14.96
N TYR A 298 -41.90 -1.73 -15.99
CA TYR A 298 -42.62 -2.18 -17.16
C TYR A 298 -41.68 -2.79 -18.22
N THR A 299 -41.27 -4.05 -18.03
CA THR A 299 -40.75 -4.85 -19.15
C THR A 299 -41.93 -5.54 -19.82
N GLY A 300 -42.24 -5.21 -21.08
CA GLY A 300 -43.37 -5.76 -21.86
C GLY A 300 -43.36 -7.29 -22.11
N LEU A 301 -42.69 -8.07 -21.25
CA LEU A 301 -42.58 -9.53 -21.27
C LEU A 301 -43.37 -10.24 -20.17
N GLY A 302 -44.00 -9.50 -19.24
CA GLY A 302 -45.01 -10.02 -18.32
C GLY A 302 -44.48 -11.05 -17.32
N LEU A 303 -44.31 -10.63 -16.05
CA LEU A 303 -44.56 -11.40 -14.81
C LEU A 303 -43.99 -10.74 -13.54
N VAL A 304 -43.67 -9.43 -13.56
CA VAL A 304 -43.48 -8.61 -12.36
C VAL A 304 -43.67 -7.16 -12.81
N ALA A 305 -44.70 -6.47 -12.33
CA ALA A 305 -44.90 -5.07 -12.71
C ALA A 305 -45.73 -4.30 -11.68
N GLU A 306 -46.91 -4.78 -11.27
CA GLU A 306 -47.77 -4.03 -10.32
C GLU A 306 -47.25 -4.11 -8.88
N ASP A 307 -47.13 -5.33 -8.32
CA ASP A 307 -46.67 -5.50 -6.93
C ASP A 307 -45.23 -4.99 -6.74
N SER A 308 -44.36 -5.19 -7.74
CA SER A 308 -42.97 -4.75 -7.70
C SER A 308 -42.82 -3.23 -7.84
N CYS A 309 -43.66 -2.60 -8.65
CA CYS A 309 -43.74 -1.14 -8.76
C CYS A 309 -44.25 -0.53 -7.46
N ASN A 310 -45.42 -0.98 -6.98
CA ASN A 310 -46.05 -0.41 -5.79
C ASN A 310 -45.24 -0.64 -4.51
N ALA A 311 -44.38 -1.66 -4.48
CA ALA A 311 -43.48 -1.93 -3.37
C ALA A 311 -42.06 -1.37 -3.59
N ASP A 312 -41.83 -0.66 -4.69
CA ASP A 312 -40.53 -0.07 -5.06
C ASP A 312 -39.34 -1.02 -4.81
N LEU A 313 -39.44 -2.28 -5.23
CA LEU A 313 -38.51 -3.36 -4.83
C LEU A 313 -37.03 -3.19 -5.26
N CYS A 314 -36.71 -2.12 -5.98
CA CYS A 314 -35.40 -1.79 -6.51
C CYS A 314 -34.99 -0.36 -6.12
N ASP A 315 -35.75 0.29 -5.23
CA ASP A 315 -35.49 1.62 -4.68
C ASP A 315 -35.19 2.67 -5.75
N VAL A 316 -36.05 2.73 -6.78
CA VAL A 316 -35.87 3.68 -7.90
C VAL A 316 -36.80 4.88 -7.79
N ALA A 317 -37.78 4.90 -6.88
CA ALA A 317 -38.76 5.97 -6.83
C ALA A 317 -38.14 7.36 -6.67
N GLU A 318 -37.09 7.48 -5.86
CA GLU A 318 -36.37 8.74 -5.65
C GLU A 318 -35.79 9.31 -6.95
N PHE A 319 -35.14 8.46 -7.74
CA PHE A 319 -34.53 8.86 -9.02
C PHE A 319 -35.54 9.03 -10.15
N SER A 320 -36.77 8.56 -9.96
CA SER A 320 -37.80 8.51 -10.99
C SER A 320 -38.70 9.72 -11.00
N VAL A 321 -38.87 10.38 -9.86
CA VAL A 321 -39.59 11.65 -9.83
C VAL A 321 -38.69 12.68 -10.49
N GLU A 322 -39.08 13.16 -11.68
CA GLU A 322 -38.49 14.38 -12.25
C GLU A 322 -38.73 15.50 -11.22
N SER A 323 -37.71 15.81 -10.43
CA SER A 323 -37.84 16.85 -9.42
C SER A 323 -38.19 18.15 -10.15
N ILE A 324 -39.09 18.93 -9.54
CA ILE A 324 -39.57 20.18 -10.13
C ILE A 324 -38.43 21.16 -10.43
N ASN A 325 -37.19 20.92 -9.94
CA ASN A 325 -36.00 21.73 -10.25
C ASN A 325 -34.64 20.98 -10.30
N ALA A 326 -34.59 19.68 -10.66
CA ALA A 326 -33.32 18.91 -10.70
C ALA A 326 -32.54 18.91 -9.36
N ASP A 327 -33.24 19.04 -8.24
CA ASP A 327 -32.70 18.86 -6.89
C ASP A 327 -32.82 17.38 -6.51
N SER A 328 -31.69 16.75 -6.17
CA SER A 328 -31.61 15.35 -5.72
C SER A 328 -32.12 15.16 -4.29
N SER A 329 -32.44 16.23 -3.56
CA SER A 329 -32.95 16.17 -2.18
C SER A 329 -34.48 16.25 -2.07
N PHE A 330 -35.21 16.26 -3.20
CA PHE A 330 -36.68 16.39 -3.20
C PHE A 330 -37.40 15.28 -2.41
N CYS A 331 -36.85 14.07 -2.43
CA CYS A 331 -37.41 12.91 -1.74
C CYS A 331 -36.82 12.68 -0.34
N GLU A 332 -35.75 13.41 0.01
CA GLU A 332 -35.08 13.35 1.32
C GLU A 332 -35.64 14.39 2.31
N ASP A 333 -36.51 15.31 1.86
CA ASP A 333 -37.24 16.19 2.77
C ASP A 333 -38.24 15.37 3.59
N GLY A 334 -38.13 15.39 4.92
CA GLY A 334 -38.89 14.53 5.83
C GLY A 334 -40.42 14.67 5.77
N ASP A 335 -40.92 15.63 5.00
CA ASP A 335 -42.34 15.86 4.72
C ASP A 335 -42.79 15.34 3.33
N ILE A 336 -41.89 14.79 2.51
CA ILE A 336 -42.12 14.27 1.16
C ILE A 336 -41.68 12.80 1.08
N SER A 337 -42.53 11.96 0.51
CA SER A 337 -42.21 10.55 0.22
C SER A 337 -42.45 10.30 -1.25
N CYS A 338 -41.40 9.94 -1.98
CA CYS A 338 -41.46 9.53 -3.37
C CYS A 338 -41.80 8.04 -3.45
N LEU A 339 -42.62 7.67 -4.43
CA LEU A 339 -43.04 6.28 -4.62
C LEU A 339 -43.31 5.97 -6.09
N CYS A 340 -43.13 4.71 -6.45
CA CYS A 340 -43.60 4.17 -7.71
C CYS A 340 -45.07 3.70 -7.54
N GLU A 341 -45.97 4.14 -8.42
CA GLU A 341 -47.38 3.75 -8.41
C GLU A 341 -47.79 3.11 -9.74
N TRP A 342 -48.45 1.95 -9.66
CA TRP A 342 -48.94 1.25 -10.83
C TRP A 342 -50.19 1.92 -11.42
N ASN A 343 -50.08 2.41 -12.64
CA ASN A 343 -51.17 3.04 -13.34
C ASN A 343 -51.97 2.01 -14.17
N LEU A 344 -53.17 1.69 -13.67
CA LEU A 344 -54.08 0.73 -14.31
C LEU A 344 -54.61 1.16 -15.70
N LEU A 345 -54.51 2.45 -16.05
CA LEU A 345 -55.00 2.96 -17.34
C LEU A 345 -53.95 2.82 -18.44
N THR A 346 -52.69 3.11 -18.12
CA THR A 346 -51.56 3.03 -19.03
C THR A 346 -50.86 1.68 -18.97
N VAL A 347 -51.13 0.88 -17.93
CA VAL A 347 -50.45 -0.40 -17.64
C VAL A 347 -48.93 -0.17 -17.55
N SER A 348 -48.54 0.93 -16.89
CA SER A 348 -47.16 1.33 -16.64
C SER A 348 -46.98 1.61 -15.15
N CYS A 349 -45.73 1.61 -14.72
CA CYS A 349 -45.35 2.09 -13.41
C CYS A 349 -44.91 3.54 -13.56
N ASP A 350 -45.62 4.45 -12.90
CA ASP A 350 -45.36 5.89 -12.98
C ASP A 350 -44.77 6.34 -11.63
N SER A 351 -43.87 7.32 -11.64
CA SER A 351 -43.39 7.95 -10.41
C SER A 351 -44.42 8.93 -9.86
N THR A 352 -44.60 8.95 -8.54
CA THR A 352 -45.45 9.92 -7.84
C THR A 352 -44.84 10.27 -6.48
N TRP A 353 -45.45 11.20 -5.76
CA TRP A 353 -45.02 11.59 -4.42
C TRP A 353 -46.22 11.96 -3.54
N THR A 354 -46.04 11.83 -2.24
CA THR A 354 -47.00 12.28 -1.22
C THR A 354 -46.30 13.17 -0.21
N GLY A 355 -46.96 14.22 0.27
CA GLY A 355 -46.35 15.15 1.22
C GLY A 355 -47.02 16.51 1.24
N ASN A 356 -46.68 17.34 2.23
CA ASN A 356 -47.12 18.73 2.27
C ASN A 356 -46.02 19.63 1.69
N ALA A 357 -46.10 19.89 0.39
CA ALA A 357 -45.22 20.78 -0.36
C ALA A 357 -45.42 22.27 0.00
N THR A 358 -45.24 22.64 1.26
CA THR A 358 -45.25 24.05 1.67
C THR A 358 -43.84 24.60 1.68
N GLY A 359 -43.54 25.56 0.79
CA GLY A 359 -42.23 26.22 0.71
C GLY A 359 -41.27 25.60 -0.30
N LEU A 360 -41.80 25.02 -1.38
CA LEU A 360 -40.99 24.44 -2.46
C LEU A 360 -40.57 25.53 -3.44
N CYS A 361 -39.28 25.84 -3.44
CA CYS A 361 -38.73 26.78 -4.41
C CYS A 361 -38.83 26.27 -5.85
N GLY A 362 -39.33 27.13 -6.74
CA GLY A 362 -39.45 26.95 -8.18
C GLY A 362 -40.69 26.20 -8.63
N ASN A 363 -41.78 26.21 -7.83
CA ASN A 363 -43.10 25.71 -8.19
C ASN A 363 -44.03 26.77 -8.84
N ASP A 364 -43.51 27.96 -9.16
CA ASP A 364 -44.17 29.17 -9.67
C ASP A 364 -45.27 29.76 -8.73
N VAL A 365 -45.33 29.34 -7.48
CA VAL A 365 -46.27 29.82 -6.44
C VAL A 365 -45.46 30.47 -5.32
N LEU A 366 -45.89 31.64 -4.84
CA LEU A 366 -45.21 32.32 -3.74
C LEU A 366 -45.73 31.81 -2.38
N ASP A 367 -44.98 30.92 -1.74
CA ASP A 367 -45.29 30.34 -0.44
C ASP A 367 -44.78 31.18 0.75
N ASN A 368 -45.16 30.78 1.97
CA ASN A 368 -44.80 31.51 3.18
C ASN A 368 -43.31 31.33 3.52
N GLY A 369 -42.49 32.32 3.17
CA GLY A 369 -41.04 32.32 3.41
C GLY A 369 -40.23 32.69 2.17
N GLU A 370 -40.84 32.61 1.00
CA GLU A 370 -40.22 32.92 -0.28
C GLU A 370 -40.32 34.40 -0.63
N VAL A 371 -39.28 34.93 -1.28
CA VAL A 371 -39.23 36.31 -1.77
C VAL A 371 -39.62 36.37 -3.25
N CYS A 372 -39.39 35.29 -3.97
CA CYS A 372 -39.81 35.01 -5.34
C CYS A 372 -39.88 33.49 -5.51
N ASP A 373 -40.55 33.00 -6.56
CA ASP A 373 -40.54 31.59 -6.90
C ASP A 373 -40.53 31.41 -8.43
N GLY A 374 -39.49 30.78 -8.98
CA GLY A 374 -39.39 30.53 -10.42
C GLY A 374 -39.56 31.80 -11.26
N THR A 375 -40.64 31.87 -12.03
CA THR A 375 -41.05 33.05 -12.83
C THR A 375 -41.96 34.02 -12.08
N ASN A 376 -42.49 33.62 -10.93
CA ASN A 376 -43.30 34.43 -10.03
C ASN A 376 -42.40 35.30 -9.13
N LEU A 377 -41.98 36.44 -9.67
CA LEU A 377 -41.07 37.38 -9.00
C LEU A 377 -41.73 38.27 -7.93
N ALA A 378 -42.90 37.88 -7.40
CA ALA A 378 -43.68 38.67 -6.43
C ALA A 378 -43.98 40.12 -6.88
N GLY A 379 -44.00 40.37 -8.20
CA GLY A 379 -44.22 41.69 -8.80
C GLY A 379 -42.98 42.59 -8.90
N PHE A 380 -41.81 42.10 -8.50
CA PHE A 380 -40.55 42.80 -8.67
C PHE A 380 -40.01 42.68 -10.11
N SER A 381 -39.28 43.70 -10.51
CA SER A 381 -38.67 43.86 -11.83
C SER A 381 -37.27 44.44 -11.69
N CYS A 382 -36.47 44.41 -12.75
CA CYS A 382 -35.13 45.02 -12.74
C CYS A 382 -35.14 46.47 -12.24
N SER A 383 -36.19 47.24 -12.53
CA SER A 383 -36.31 48.64 -12.10
C SER A 383 -36.57 48.85 -10.60
N ASP A 384 -36.88 47.79 -9.86
CA ASP A 384 -37.08 47.85 -8.41
C ASP A 384 -35.75 47.71 -7.64
N PHE A 385 -34.67 47.34 -8.33
CA PHE A 385 -33.31 47.20 -7.79
C PHE A 385 -32.38 48.24 -8.45
N ASP A 386 -32.20 49.38 -7.78
CA ASP A 386 -31.38 50.51 -8.23
C ASP A 386 -31.79 51.09 -9.61
N ASN A 387 -30.84 51.64 -10.38
CA ASN A 387 -31.08 52.20 -11.72
C ASN A 387 -31.03 51.13 -12.83
N LEU A 388 -31.23 49.85 -12.48
CA LEU A 388 -31.17 48.76 -13.46
C LEU A 388 -32.40 48.83 -14.39
N THR A 389 -32.16 48.80 -15.70
CA THR A 389 -33.21 48.60 -16.71
C THR A 389 -33.16 47.18 -17.27
N GLY A 390 -34.02 46.82 -18.22
CA GLY A 390 -34.00 45.51 -18.87
C GLY A 390 -35.20 44.62 -18.54
N THR A 391 -35.20 43.41 -19.11
CA THR A 391 -36.40 42.56 -19.22
C THR A 391 -36.38 41.31 -18.36
N THR A 392 -35.25 40.94 -17.75
CA THR A 392 -35.07 39.59 -17.19
C THR A 392 -34.43 39.65 -15.81
N LEU A 393 -35.27 39.82 -14.80
CA LEU A 393 -34.96 39.52 -13.40
C LEU A 393 -35.26 38.03 -13.18
N LEU A 394 -34.41 37.31 -12.46
CA LEU A 394 -34.62 35.89 -12.15
C LEU A 394 -34.69 35.68 -10.64
N CYS A 395 -35.40 34.64 -10.21
CA CYS A 395 -35.34 34.16 -8.83
C CYS A 395 -34.13 33.24 -8.64
N ASN A 396 -33.50 33.24 -7.46
CA ASN A 396 -32.44 32.28 -7.14
C ASN A 396 -33.02 30.88 -6.83
N SER A 397 -32.18 29.85 -6.87
CA SER A 397 -32.57 28.45 -6.62
C SER A 397 -33.05 28.19 -5.18
N GLU A 398 -32.81 29.12 -4.27
CA GLU A 398 -33.20 29.04 -2.86
C GLU A 398 -34.44 29.88 -2.53
N CYS A 399 -35.05 30.54 -3.53
CA CYS A 399 -36.21 31.44 -3.43
C CYS A 399 -36.11 32.56 -2.37
N SER A 400 -34.90 32.81 -1.90
CA SER A 400 -34.55 33.75 -0.84
C SER A 400 -34.07 35.10 -1.37
N GLY A 401 -33.88 35.22 -2.70
CA GLY A 401 -33.37 36.45 -3.32
C GLY A 401 -33.44 36.46 -4.85
N PHE A 402 -33.15 37.63 -5.42
CA PHE A 402 -33.21 37.85 -6.86
C PHE A 402 -31.82 37.88 -7.50
N ILE A 403 -31.72 37.33 -8.71
CA ILE A 403 -30.54 37.38 -9.56
C ILE A 403 -30.69 38.58 -10.52
N THR A 404 -29.90 39.63 -10.29
CA THR A 404 -29.92 40.87 -11.07
C THR A 404 -28.89 40.91 -12.19
N SER A 405 -28.06 39.87 -12.36
CA SER A 405 -27.00 39.80 -13.37
C SER A 405 -27.51 39.83 -14.82
N SER A 406 -28.79 39.53 -15.03
CA SER A 406 -29.47 39.57 -16.34
C SER A 406 -30.24 40.87 -16.60
N CYS A 407 -30.26 41.78 -15.62
CA CYS A 407 -30.73 43.14 -15.81
C CYS A 407 -29.68 43.95 -16.59
N THR A 408 -30.11 44.87 -17.46
CA THR A 408 -29.24 45.71 -18.30
C THR A 408 -29.48 47.17 -17.99
N GLY A 409 -28.54 47.85 -17.34
CA GLY A 409 -28.80 49.20 -16.86
C GLY A 409 -27.57 50.02 -16.57
N TYR A 410 -26.64 50.11 -17.52
CA TYR A 410 -25.73 51.23 -17.64
C TYR A 410 -25.48 51.46 -19.13
N SER A 411 -26.04 52.54 -19.69
CA SER A 411 -25.49 53.10 -20.94
C SER A 411 -24.56 54.21 -20.51
N CYS A 412 -23.26 54.05 -20.76
CA CYS A 412 -22.30 55.12 -20.50
C CYS A 412 -22.70 56.35 -21.32
N ASN A 413 -23.05 57.45 -20.65
CA ASN A 413 -23.44 58.72 -21.28
C ASN A 413 -22.22 59.49 -21.81
N ASP A 414 -21.00 59.05 -21.48
CA ASP A 414 -19.71 59.59 -21.92
C ASP A 414 -19.67 61.13 -21.80
N ASP A 415 -20.25 61.69 -20.73
CA ASP A 415 -20.41 63.13 -20.55
C ASP A 415 -19.21 63.80 -19.84
N GLY A 416 -18.24 62.98 -19.46
CA GLY A 416 -16.97 63.34 -18.84
C GLY A 416 -17.03 63.50 -17.32
N VAL A 417 -18.16 63.21 -16.69
CA VAL A 417 -18.35 63.25 -15.22
C VAL A 417 -18.47 61.82 -14.69
N LEU A 418 -17.80 61.53 -13.58
CA LEU A 418 -17.89 60.21 -12.94
C LEU A 418 -19.09 60.20 -11.98
N ASP A 419 -20.21 59.61 -12.41
CA ASP A 419 -21.43 59.54 -11.60
C ASP A 419 -21.39 58.36 -10.60
N ASN A 420 -22.32 58.37 -9.63
CA ASN A 420 -22.36 57.35 -8.58
C ASN A 420 -22.80 55.99 -9.15
N GLY A 421 -21.84 55.10 -9.36
CA GLY A 421 -22.03 53.75 -9.94
C GLY A 421 -21.13 53.45 -11.13
N GLU A 422 -20.40 54.44 -11.65
CA GLU A 422 -19.50 54.29 -12.80
C GLU A 422 -18.04 54.09 -12.34
N ALA A 423 -17.33 53.14 -12.95
CA ALA A 423 -15.89 53.00 -12.73
C ALA A 423 -15.08 53.99 -13.60
N CYS A 424 -15.66 54.42 -14.72
CA CYS A 424 -15.15 55.44 -15.63
C CYS A 424 -16.28 56.05 -16.47
N ASP A 425 -16.05 57.26 -17.01
CA ASP A 425 -16.91 57.88 -18.02
C ASP A 425 -16.02 58.39 -19.17
N GLY A 426 -16.11 57.76 -20.34
CA GLY A 426 -15.33 58.12 -21.53
C GLY A 426 -13.82 58.23 -21.28
N ALA A 427 -13.31 59.47 -21.23
CA ALA A 427 -11.88 59.75 -20.97
C ALA A 427 -11.55 59.94 -19.48
N ASN A 428 -12.57 60.04 -18.62
CA ASN A 428 -12.43 60.20 -17.18
C ASN A 428 -12.41 58.81 -16.52
N LEU A 429 -11.21 58.27 -16.32
CA LEU A 429 -10.99 56.90 -15.80
C LEU A 429 -10.97 56.81 -14.26
N GLY A 430 -11.56 57.76 -13.55
CA GLY A 430 -11.56 57.77 -12.07
C GLY A 430 -10.17 57.91 -11.42
N GLY A 431 -9.14 58.27 -12.20
CA GLY A 431 -7.75 58.34 -11.76
C GLY A 431 -6.99 57.02 -11.84
N TYR A 432 -7.61 55.95 -12.34
CA TYR A 432 -6.97 54.65 -12.54
C TYR A 432 -6.14 54.60 -13.82
N SER A 433 -5.13 53.74 -13.81
CA SER A 433 -4.21 53.44 -14.90
C SER A 433 -3.96 51.93 -14.99
N CYS A 434 -3.44 51.44 -16.11
CA CYS A 434 -3.15 50.01 -16.27
C CYS A 434 -2.25 49.45 -15.16
N THR A 435 -1.32 50.24 -14.62
CA THR A 435 -0.40 49.80 -13.56
C THR A 435 -1.07 49.65 -12.18
N ASP A 436 -2.31 50.09 -12.03
CA ASP A 436 -3.08 49.90 -10.79
C ASP A 436 -3.74 48.51 -10.70
N PHE A 437 -3.58 47.68 -11.75
CA PHE A 437 -4.07 46.31 -11.82
C PHE A 437 -2.89 45.34 -11.85
N ASP A 438 -2.90 44.34 -10.96
CA ASP A 438 -1.76 43.45 -10.67
C ASP A 438 -1.15 42.72 -11.88
N ASN A 439 -1.92 42.60 -12.98
CA ASN A 439 -1.55 41.84 -14.17
C ASN A 439 -0.97 42.70 -15.32
N PHE A 440 -0.84 44.02 -15.16
CA PHE A 440 -0.34 44.88 -16.24
C PHE A 440 0.84 45.75 -15.79
N THR A 441 1.85 45.83 -16.65
CA THR A 441 3.08 46.61 -16.40
C THR A 441 3.09 47.94 -17.16
N GLY A 442 2.06 48.22 -17.97
CA GLY A 442 1.86 49.47 -18.69
C GLY A 442 0.66 49.44 -19.64
N GLY A 443 0.60 50.35 -20.60
CA GLY A 443 -0.43 50.41 -21.65
C GLY A 443 -1.41 51.57 -21.48
N THR A 444 -2.52 51.52 -22.20
CA THR A 444 -3.58 52.55 -22.15
C THR A 444 -4.87 51.93 -21.64
N LEU A 445 -5.38 52.44 -20.51
CA LEU A 445 -6.64 52.01 -19.93
C LEU A 445 -7.78 52.74 -20.64
N GLY A 446 -8.81 52.01 -21.05
CA GLY A 446 -10.01 52.56 -21.67
C GLY A 446 -11.21 52.55 -20.74
N CYS A 447 -12.31 53.13 -21.20
CA CYS A 447 -13.62 52.96 -20.61
C CYS A 447 -14.54 52.31 -21.65
N ASN A 448 -15.22 51.22 -21.29
CA ASN A 448 -16.11 50.54 -22.22
C ASN A 448 -17.51 51.18 -22.24
N SER A 449 -18.38 50.74 -23.16
CA SER A 449 -19.73 51.29 -23.35
C SER A 449 -20.70 51.05 -22.19
N VAL A 450 -20.27 50.33 -21.15
CA VAL A 450 -21.02 50.06 -19.91
C VAL A 450 -20.35 50.69 -18.68
N CYS A 451 -19.42 51.65 -18.88
CA CYS A 451 -18.70 52.40 -17.84
C CYS A 451 -17.80 51.55 -16.92
N ASP A 452 -17.31 50.40 -17.40
CA ASP A 452 -16.24 49.65 -16.75
C ASP A 452 -14.88 49.97 -17.37
N LEU A 453 -13.84 49.86 -16.53
CA LEU A 453 -12.45 50.03 -16.96
C LEU A 453 -12.05 48.91 -17.95
N ASP A 454 -11.76 49.31 -19.19
CA ASP A 454 -11.33 48.42 -20.26
C ASP A 454 -9.81 48.25 -20.26
N THR A 455 -9.37 47.06 -19.84
CA THR A 455 -7.96 46.70 -19.76
C THR A 455 -7.41 46.05 -21.04
N SER A 456 -8.20 45.92 -22.11
CA SER A 456 -7.80 45.24 -23.35
C SER A 456 -6.62 45.88 -24.07
N LEU A 457 -6.38 47.18 -23.85
CA LEU A 457 -5.23 47.93 -24.39
C LEU A 457 -4.11 48.15 -23.35
N CYS A 458 -4.23 47.52 -22.18
CA CYS A 458 -3.14 47.42 -21.22
C CYS A 458 -2.09 46.41 -21.71
N SER A 459 -0.81 46.75 -21.54
CA SER A 459 0.32 45.93 -21.97
C SER A 459 0.97 45.25 -20.78
N GLY A 460 1.36 43.98 -20.95
CA GLY A 460 2.05 43.20 -19.91
C GLY A 460 1.22 42.08 -19.28
N GLY A 461 -0.05 41.93 -19.64
CA GLY A 461 -0.89 40.79 -19.27
C GLY A 461 -0.81 39.69 -20.31
N GLY A 462 0.11 38.74 -20.13
CA GLY A 462 0.16 37.54 -20.94
C GLY A 462 -0.84 36.52 -20.41
N SER A 463 -2.01 36.38 -21.02
CA SER A 463 -2.77 35.11 -21.03
C SER A 463 -3.92 35.11 -22.04
N SER A 464 -3.90 34.14 -22.94
CA SER A 464 -5.10 33.56 -23.52
C SER A 464 -4.86 32.07 -23.67
N GLY A 465 -5.50 31.25 -22.83
CA GLY A 465 -5.59 29.81 -23.05
C GLY A 465 -5.55 28.97 -21.78
N GLY A 466 -6.69 28.90 -21.08
CA GLY A 466 -7.02 27.89 -20.05
C GLY A 466 -6.16 27.95 -18.79
N PHE A 467 -6.79 28.04 -17.62
CA PHE A 467 -6.09 27.83 -16.36
C PHE A 467 -5.48 26.42 -16.37
N LYS A 468 -4.14 26.35 -16.49
CA LYS A 468 -3.40 25.09 -16.42
C LYS A 468 -3.00 24.90 -14.97
N VAL A 469 -3.44 23.80 -14.37
CA VAL A 469 -3.12 23.49 -12.96
C VAL A 469 -1.63 23.15 -12.84
N GLY A 470 -1.17 22.15 -13.59
CA GLY A 470 0.23 21.73 -13.62
C GLY A 470 0.42 20.50 -14.51
N LYS A 471 1.60 19.89 -14.45
CA LYS A 471 1.97 18.70 -15.21
C LYS A 471 2.69 17.71 -14.30
N CYS A 472 2.21 16.47 -14.28
CA CYS A 472 2.91 15.35 -13.67
C CYS A 472 3.90 14.73 -14.68
N THR A 473 5.13 14.50 -14.26
CA THR A 473 6.16 13.79 -15.02
C THR A 473 6.62 12.58 -14.23
N TYR A 474 6.81 11.46 -14.93
CA TYR A 474 7.28 10.21 -14.33
C TYR A 474 8.61 9.84 -14.98
N ASP A 475 9.60 9.56 -14.15
CA ASP A 475 10.87 8.98 -14.57
C ASP A 475 10.89 7.54 -14.10
N GLU A 476 10.97 6.62 -15.07
CA GLU A 476 11.10 5.19 -14.79
C GLU A 476 12.54 4.91 -14.34
N GLU A 477 12.66 4.36 -13.14
CA GLU A 477 13.92 3.86 -12.61
C GLU A 477 13.78 2.36 -12.46
N SER A 478 14.13 1.59 -13.50
CA SER A 478 14.27 0.15 -13.40
C SER A 478 15.55 -0.33 -14.09
N THR A 479 16.40 -1.03 -13.34
CA THR A 479 17.48 -1.89 -13.88
C THR A 479 17.18 -3.37 -13.64
N ASP A 480 15.94 -3.68 -13.26
CA ASP A 480 15.51 -4.99 -12.82
C ASP A 480 15.32 -5.96 -13.99
N THR A 481 15.67 -7.22 -13.79
CA THR A 481 15.55 -8.27 -14.81
C THR A 481 15.00 -9.53 -14.19
N CYS A 482 14.22 -10.30 -14.97
CA CYS A 482 13.69 -11.61 -14.56
C CYS A 482 14.73 -12.66 -14.13
N ALA A 483 16.04 -12.36 -14.21
CA ALA A 483 17.11 -13.31 -13.95
C ALA A 483 17.39 -13.50 -12.45
N ASP A 484 17.00 -12.55 -11.60
CA ASP A 484 17.39 -12.55 -10.18
C ASP A 484 16.34 -13.23 -9.30
N ASP A 485 15.06 -12.87 -9.43
CA ASP A 485 13.97 -13.37 -8.55
C ASP A 485 12.71 -13.88 -9.30
N GLY A 486 12.67 -13.76 -10.63
CA GLY A 486 11.53 -14.19 -11.45
C GLY A 486 10.37 -13.19 -11.54
N PHE A 487 10.56 -11.97 -11.04
CA PHE A 487 9.62 -10.86 -11.18
C PHE A 487 10.26 -9.72 -11.97
N LEU A 488 9.43 -8.84 -12.52
CA LEU A 488 9.85 -7.55 -13.08
C LEU A 488 9.25 -6.46 -12.23
N THR A 489 10.12 -5.73 -11.56
CA THR A 489 9.77 -4.58 -10.74
C THR A 489 10.02 -3.30 -11.51
N PHE A 490 8.95 -2.57 -11.79
CA PHE A 490 9.02 -1.23 -12.35
C PHE A 490 8.76 -0.23 -11.23
N SER A 491 9.77 0.58 -10.90
CA SER A 491 9.59 1.75 -10.03
C SER A 491 9.62 3.03 -10.86
N TRP A 492 8.82 4.00 -10.46
CA TRP A 492 8.85 5.33 -11.05
C TRP A 492 8.86 6.40 -9.96
N THR A 493 9.62 7.45 -10.21
CA THR A 493 9.54 8.68 -9.41
C THR A 493 8.63 9.65 -10.14
N ALA A 494 7.52 10.02 -9.49
CA ALA A 494 6.63 11.05 -9.99
C ALA A 494 7.06 12.43 -9.46
N SER A 495 7.10 13.42 -10.35
CA SER A 495 7.39 14.81 -10.03
C SER A 495 6.30 15.71 -10.58
N TRP A 496 5.73 16.54 -9.72
CA TRP A 496 4.74 17.54 -10.13
C TRP A 496 5.44 18.87 -10.43
N THR A 497 5.11 19.46 -11.58
CA THR A 497 5.52 20.82 -11.93
C THR A 497 4.28 21.68 -12.16
N TRP A 498 4.13 22.72 -11.33
CA TRP A 498 3.06 23.70 -11.49
C TRP A 498 3.18 24.41 -12.83
N ALA A 499 2.04 24.73 -13.45
CA ALA A 499 2.06 25.44 -14.71
C ALA A 499 2.50 26.90 -14.48
N GLU A 500 3.04 27.51 -15.53
CA GLU A 500 3.50 28.90 -15.52
C GLU A 500 2.35 29.83 -15.09
N GLY A 501 2.48 30.50 -13.93
CA GLY A 501 1.45 31.34 -13.31
C GLY A 501 0.67 30.71 -12.14
N ASN A 502 0.88 29.42 -11.82
CA ASN A 502 0.28 28.71 -10.67
C ASN A 502 1.31 28.24 -9.64
N GLU A 503 2.58 28.66 -9.73
CA GLU A 503 3.67 28.18 -8.87
C GLU A 503 3.56 28.66 -7.41
N ILE A 504 2.87 29.78 -7.20
CA ILE A 504 2.71 30.42 -5.89
C ILE A 504 1.33 30.13 -5.29
N LEU A 505 0.26 30.19 -6.10
CA LEU A 505 -1.12 30.05 -5.63
C LEU A 505 -1.57 28.59 -5.48
N GLN A 506 -0.96 27.66 -6.21
CA GLN A 506 -1.24 26.21 -6.16
C GLN A 506 -2.75 25.89 -6.19
N ASN A 507 -3.52 26.63 -7.00
CA ASN A 507 -4.95 26.43 -7.10
C ASN A 507 -5.23 25.14 -7.89
N ASP A 508 -5.74 24.12 -7.20
CA ASP A 508 -5.95 22.75 -7.69
C ASP A 508 -7.31 22.20 -7.20
N PRO A 509 -8.43 22.72 -7.74
CA PRO A 509 -9.78 22.38 -7.25
C PRO A 509 -10.18 20.92 -7.50
N ALA A 510 -9.43 20.17 -8.31
CA ALA A 510 -9.64 18.75 -8.58
C ALA A 510 -8.56 17.86 -7.95
N ASN A 511 -7.69 18.42 -7.11
CA ASN A 511 -6.63 17.73 -6.37
C ASN A 511 -5.75 16.82 -7.26
N LEU A 512 -5.40 17.31 -8.45
CA LEU A 512 -4.62 16.57 -9.44
C LEU A 512 -3.15 16.43 -9.05
N SER A 513 -2.61 17.38 -8.29
CA SER A 513 -1.24 17.36 -7.80
C SER A 513 -1.00 16.26 -6.77
N SER A 514 -2.00 15.97 -5.91
CA SER A 514 -1.93 14.88 -4.94
C SER A 514 -2.09 13.49 -5.57
N GLN A 515 -2.57 13.39 -6.81
CA GLN A 515 -2.63 12.14 -7.57
C GLN A 515 -1.30 11.81 -8.28
N CYS A 516 -0.37 12.76 -8.33
CA CYS A 516 0.96 12.59 -8.94
C CYS A 516 1.95 11.95 -7.95
N VAL A 517 1.73 10.67 -7.64
CA VAL A 517 2.52 9.93 -6.64
C VAL A 517 3.53 8.97 -7.27
N SER A 518 4.68 8.85 -6.61
CA SER A 518 5.69 7.83 -6.95
C SER A 518 5.15 6.46 -6.57
N GLY A 519 5.59 5.42 -7.27
CA GLY A 519 5.06 4.08 -7.05
C GLY A 519 5.94 3.00 -7.62
N GLN A 520 5.60 1.76 -7.27
CA GLN A 520 6.27 0.57 -7.73
C GLN A 520 5.22 -0.47 -8.09
N ARG A 521 5.44 -1.19 -9.18
CA ARG A 521 4.59 -2.28 -9.61
C ARG A 521 5.45 -3.48 -9.95
N THR A 522 5.12 -4.62 -9.35
CA THR A 522 5.78 -5.89 -9.61
C THR A 522 4.88 -6.77 -10.46
N VAL A 523 5.44 -7.33 -11.53
CA VAL A 523 4.72 -8.23 -12.44
C VAL A 523 5.48 -9.55 -12.48
N GLU A 524 4.76 -10.67 -12.35
CA GLU A 524 5.38 -11.99 -12.46
C GLU A 524 5.90 -12.23 -13.88
N CYS A 525 7.15 -12.69 -14.00
CA CYS A 525 7.66 -13.09 -15.30
C CYS A 525 6.94 -14.35 -15.77
N SER A 526 6.53 -14.37 -17.04
CA SER A 526 5.98 -15.59 -17.66
C SER A 526 6.99 -16.73 -17.52
N ALA A 527 6.60 -17.78 -16.80
CA ALA A 527 7.45 -18.89 -16.40
C ALA A 527 8.34 -19.42 -17.55
N GLN A 528 9.60 -19.01 -17.59
CA GLN A 528 10.61 -19.71 -18.36
C GLN A 528 11.11 -20.86 -17.51
N ILE A 529 10.61 -22.06 -17.78
CA ILE A 529 11.08 -23.31 -17.19
C ILE A 529 12.60 -23.39 -17.42
N PRO A 530 13.46 -23.21 -16.40
CA PRO A 530 14.87 -23.47 -16.55
C PRO A 530 15.01 -24.99 -16.54
N LEU A 531 15.17 -25.61 -17.71
CA LEU A 531 15.53 -27.02 -17.77
C LEU A 531 16.87 -27.20 -17.02
N PRO A 532 16.91 -27.92 -15.89
CA PRO A 532 18.10 -27.97 -15.02
C PRO A 532 19.26 -28.80 -15.60
N PHE A 533 19.28 -29.05 -16.90
CA PHE A 533 20.14 -30.06 -17.52
C PHE A 533 21.01 -29.59 -18.69
N PHE A 534 21.02 -28.31 -19.07
CA PHE A 534 21.77 -27.84 -20.24
C PHE A 534 22.61 -26.57 -20.00
N GLY A 535 23.40 -26.53 -18.93
CA GLY A 535 24.51 -25.59 -18.86
C GLY A 535 25.55 -25.90 -19.96
N PHE A 536 26.10 -24.86 -20.62
CA PHE A 536 27.11 -25.03 -21.69
C PHE A 536 28.30 -25.91 -21.26
N TYR A 537 28.73 -25.78 -20.01
CA TYR A 537 29.80 -26.61 -19.43
C TYR A 537 29.44 -28.09 -19.34
N ASN A 538 28.19 -28.43 -19.06
CA ASN A 538 27.74 -29.83 -18.99
C ASN A 538 27.72 -30.48 -20.39
N VAL A 539 27.39 -29.71 -21.43
CA VAL A 539 27.49 -30.15 -22.83
C VAL A 539 28.95 -30.41 -23.21
N VAL A 540 29.85 -29.50 -22.84
CA VAL A 540 31.29 -29.66 -23.10
C VAL A 540 31.85 -30.90 -22.38
N ILE A 541 31.51 -31.10 -21.11
CA ILE A 541 31.94 -32.27 -20.32
C ILE A 541 31.39 -33.58 -20.93
N ALA A 542 30.12 -33.60 -21.34
CA ALA A 542 29.51 -34.77 -21.97
C ALA A 542 30.20 -35.14 -23.30
N LEU A 543 30.52 -34.15 -24.14
CA LEU A 543 31.24 -34.37 -25.40
C LEU A 543 32.66 -34.86 -25.17
N LEU A 544 33.37 -34.33 -24.16
CA LEU A 544 34.69 -34.81 -23.77
C LEU A 544 34.65 -36.25 -23.26
N ALA A 545 33.65 -36.61 -22.44
CA ALA A 545 33.46 -37.97 -21.94
C ALA A 545 33.18 -38.96 -23.07
N ILE A 546 32.27 -38.61 -24.00
CA ILE A 546 31.98 -39.42 -25.19
C ILE A 546 33.23 -39.58 -26.05
N GLY A 547 33.98 -38.50 -26.27
CA GLY A 547 35.25 -38.51 -27.01
C GLY A 547 36.30 -39.42 -26.36
N MET A 548 36.42 -39.38 -25.02
CA MET A 548 37.35 -40.22 -24.27
C MET A 548 36.96 -41.70 -24.37
N ILE A 549 35.67 -42.03 -24.22
CA ILE A 549 35.16 -43.40 -24.36
C ILE A 549 35.44 -43.92 -25.78
N TYR A 550 35.15 -43.12 -26.81
CA TYR A 550 35.42 -43.49 -28.20
C TYR A 550 36.91 -43.66 -28.48
N GLY A 551 37.76 -42.82 -27.88
CA GLY A 551 39.21 -42.93 -27.92
C GLY A 551 39.72 -44.24 -27.31
N ILE A 552 39.20 -44.63 -26.14
CA ILE A 552 39.55 -45.90 -25.48
C ILE A 552 39.11 -47.09 -26.34
N ILE A 553 37.91 -47.07 -26.92
CA ILE A 553 37.40 -48.12 -27.80
C ILE A 553 38.26 -48.22 -29.08
N SER A 554 38.63 -47.08 -29.67
CA SER A 554 39.48 -47.02 -30.88
C SER A 554 40.90 -47.53 -30.62
N LEU A 555 41.50 -47.17 -29.48
CA LEU A 555 42.82 -47.66 -29.08
C LEU A 555 42.82 -49.17 -28.80
N ARG A 556 41.72 -49.71 -28.25
CA ARG A 556 41.52 -51.16 -28.12
C ARG A 556 41.43 -51.85 -29.50
N LYS A 557 40.73 -51.24 -30.47
CA LYS A 557 40.62 -51.77 -31.85
C LYS A 557 41.96 -51.79 -32.59
N LYS A 558 42.81 -50.77 -32.40
CA LYS A 558 44.17 -50.74 -32.97
C LYS A 558 45.10 -51.82 -32.39
N ARG A 559 45.01 -52.13 -31.09
CA ARG A 559 45.80 -53.23 -30.48
C ARG A 559 45.42 -54.61 -31.01
N ILE A 560 44.16 -54.82 -31.41
CA ILE A 560 43.70 -56.09 -32.00
C ILE A 560 44.22 -56.24 -33.44
N ASN A 561 44.27 -55.15 -34.23
CA ASN A 561 44.75 -55.21 -35.61
C ASN A 561 46.29 -55.28 -35.75
N LEU A 562 47.06 -54.76 -34.79
CA LEU A 562 48.52 -54.92 -34.76
C LEU A 562 48.98 -56.32 -34.30
N GLY A 563 48.07 -57.17 -33.82
CA GLY A 563 48.33 -58.57 -33.49
C GLY A 563 48.18 -59.55 -34.67
N HIS A 564 47.77 -59.07 -35.85
CA HIS A 564 47.51 -59.90 -37.05
C HIS A 564 48.39 -59.57 -38.27
N SER A 565 49.47 -58.79 -38.10
CA SER A 565 50.53 -58.69 -39.10
C SER A 565 51.85 -59.17 -38.50
N LYS A 566 51.99 -60.50 -38.49
CA LYS A 566 53.26 -61.21 -38.59
C LYS A 566 53.25 -61.97 -39.91
#